data_AF-A0A6V7J7F0-F1
#
_entry.id   AF-A0A6V7J7F0-F1
#
_cell.length_a   1.000
_cell.length_b   1.000
_cell.length_c   1.000
_cell.angle_alpha   90.00
_cell.angle_beta   90.00
_cell.angle_gamma   90.00
#
_symmetry.space_group_name_H-M   'P 1'
#
loop_
_entity.id
_entity.type
_entity.pdbx_description
1 polymer ?
#
loop_
_entity_poly.entity_id
_entity_poly.type
_entity_poly.pdbx_seq_one_letter_code
_entity_poly.pdbx_strand_id
1 'polypeptide(L)' 'LTGDKFHFDKNGDGPARYNIIHFKQVSPGQYKWIRVGQYLEGELSLNMS' A
#
# COMPACT_ATOMS: atom_id res chain seq x y z
N LEU A 1 15.40 10.42 -4.01
CA LEU A 1 14.98 9.47 -2.94
C LEU A 1 13.61 9.88 -2.43
N THR A 2 12.73 8.93 -2.13
CA THR A 2 11.30 9.12 -1.81
C THR A 2 11.04 9.79 -0.45
N GLY A 3 12.08 10.06 0.37
CA GLY A 3 11.94 10.66 1.71
C GLY A 3 11.49 9.67 2.79
N ASP A 4 11.36 8.41 2.41
CA ASP A 4 10.97 7.32 3.28
C ASP A 4 11.96 7.12 4.44
N LYS A 5 11.45 7.12 5.68
CA LYS A 5 12.25 6.69 6.83
C LYS A 5 12.65 5.24 6.63
N PHE A 6 13.92 4.92 6.78
CA PHE A 6 14.43 3.58 6.56
C PHE A 6 15.17 3.09 7.80
N HIS A 7 14.98 1.83 8.14
CA HIS A 7 15.67 1.17 9.25
C HIS A 7 15.77 -0.32 8.94
N PHE A 8 16.55 -1.03 9.75
CA PHE A 8 16.60 -2.48 9.75
C PHE A 8 16.10 -3.00 11.09
N ASP A 9 15.42 -4.14 11.08
CA ASP A 9 15.10 -4.85 12.30
C ASP A 9 16.33 -5.59 12.87
N LYS A 10 16.14 -6.32 13.97
CA LYS A 10 17.22 -7.07 14.65
C LYS A 10 17.84 -8.19 13.80
N ASN A 11 17.16 -8.64 12.74
CA ASN A 11 17.64 -9.68 11.84
C ASN A 11 18.27 -9.08 10.56
N GLY A 12 18.19 -7.76 10.38
CA GLY A 12 18.67 -7.07 9.19
C GLY A 12 17.62 -6.88 8.10
N ASP A 13 16.34 -7.15 8.38
CA ASP A 13 15.25 -6.96 7.42
C ASP A 13 14.79 -5.51 7.36
N GLY A 14 14.50 -5.01 6.16
CA GLY A 14 13.92 -3.68 5.97
C GLY A 14 12.44 -3.62 6.37
N PRO A 15 11.86 -2.42 6.54
CA PRO A 15 10.47 -2.26 6.94
C PRO A 15 9.52 -2.84 5.89
N ALA A 16 8.49 -3.56 6.33
CA ALA A 16 7.45 -4.11 5.46
C ALA A 16 6.53 -3.01 4.92
N ARG A 17 6.38 -2.92 3.59
CA ARG A 17 5.57 -1.90 2.90
C ARG A 17 4.83 -2.49 1.72
N TYR A 18 3.50 -2.36 1.72
CA TYR A 18 2.66 -2.83 0.63
C TYR A 18 1.60 -1.80 0.26
N ASN A 19 1.31 -1.70 -1.04
CA ASN A 19 0.13 -1.01 -1.53
C ASN A 19 -1.05 -1.98 -1.52
N ILE A 20 -2.21 -1.54 -1.00
CA ILE A 20 -3.44 -2.30 -1.13
C ILE A 20 -4.16 -1.84 -2.39
N ILE A 21 -4.37 -2.78 -3.32
CA ILE A 21 -4.93 -2.49 -4.64
C ILE A 21 -6.28 -3.19 -4.79
N HIS A 22 -7.29 -2.46 -5.25
CA HIS A 22 -8.63 -2.97 -5.57
C HIS A 22 -8.87 -2.85 -7.08
N PHE A 23 -9.14 -3.97 -7.74
CA PHE A 23 -9.62 -3.97 -9.12
C PHE A 23 -11.13 -3.75 -9.14
N LYS A 24 -11.59 -2.61 -9.64
CA LYS A 24 -13.02 -2.29 -9.70
C LYS A 24 -13.42 -1.56 -10.97
N GLN A 25 -14.71 -1.65 -11.28
CA GLN A 25 -15.33 -0.83 -12.31
C GLN A 25 -15.43 0.62 -11.80
N VAL A 26 -14.89 1.58 -12.56
CA VAL A 26 -14.91 3.01 -12.21
C VAL A 26 -15.94 3.80 -13.01
N SER A 27 -16.35 3.26 -14.16
CA SER A 27 -17.45 3.73 -14.98
C SER A 27 -17.95 2.55 -15.84
N PRO A 28 -19.14 2.60 -16.45
CA PRO A 28 -19.67 1.50 -17.25
C PRO A 28 -18.65 1.02 -18.30
N GLY A 29 -18.29 -0.26 -18.24
CA GLY A 29 -17.29 -0.89 -19.10
C GLY A 29 -15.81 -0.59 -18.79
N GLN A 30 -15.50 0.32 -17.86
CA GLN A 30 -14.11 0.68 -17.52
C GLN A 30 -13.69 0.11 -16.16
N TYR A 31 -12.63 -0.72 -16.16
CA TYR A 31 -12.07 -1.33 -14.95
C TYR A 31 -10.64 -0.85 -14.70
N LYS A 32 -10.30 -0.62 -13.44
CA LYS A 32 -8.97 -0.14 -13.03
C LYS A 32 -8.51 -0.80 -11.75
N TRP A 33 -7.20 -0.96 -11.64
CA TRP A 33 -6.50 -1.23 -10.39
C TRP A 33 -6.31 0.09 -9.65
N ILE A 34 -6.99 0.28 -8.53
CA ILE A 34 -6.93 1.51 -7.74
C ILE A 34 -6.26 1.22 -6.41
N ARG A 35 -5.30 2.05 -6.01
CA ARG A 35 -4.75 1.98 -4.66
C ARG A 35 -5.81 2.46 -3.68
N VAL A 36 -6.21 1.57 -2.78
CA VAL A 36 -7.21 1.83 -1.72
C VAL A 36 -6.58 1.82 -0.34
N GLY A 37 -5.26 1.72 -0.23
CA GLY A 37 -4.61 1.72 1.07
C GLY A 37 -3.14 1.39 1.03
N GLN A 38 -2.61 1.18 2.22
CA GLN A 38 -1.24 0.72 2.44
C GLN A 38 -1.14 -0.09 3.73
N TYR A 39 -0.18 -0.99 3.75
CA TYR A 39 0.30 -1.66 4.94
C TYR A 39 1.73 -1.19 5.21
N LEU A 40 1.98 -0.62 6.38
CA LEU A 40 3.27 -0.12 6.79
C LEU A 40 3.59 -0.65 8.18
N GLU A 41 4.62 -1.48 8.31
CA GLU A 41 5.20 -1.87 9.60
C GLU A 41 4.20 -2.41 10.64
N GLY A 42 3.16 -3.13 10.20
CA GLY A 42 2.14 -3.69 11.10
C GLY A 42 0.80 -2.94 11.05
N GLU A 43 0.77 -1.74 10.50
CA GLU A 43 -0.44 -0.92 10.45
C GLU A 43 -1.08 -0.97 9.06
N LEU A 44 -2.38 -1.28 9.05
CA LEU A 44 -3.22 -1.26 7.85
C LEU A 44 -4.03 0.04 7.81
N SER A 45 -3.85 0.81 6.75
CA SER A 45 -4.67 1.98 6.43
C SER A 45 -5.43 1.76 5.13
N LEU A 46 -6.76 1.87 5.19
CA LEU A 46 -7.65 1.74 4.04
C LEU A 46 -8.42 3.04 3.80
N ASN A 47 -8.54 3.41 2.52
CA ASN A 47 -9.43 4.44 2.02
C ASN A 47 -10.37 3.78 1.01
N MET A 48 -11.57 3.46 1.49
CA MET A 48 -12.63 2.82 0.70
C MET A 48 -13.73 3.82 0.29
N SER A 49 -13.52 5.11 0.57
CA SER A 49 -14.42 6.21 0.20
C SER A 49 -14.43 6.48 -1.30
#